data_AF-A0A946AEV6-F1
#
_entry.id   AF-A0A946AEV6-F1
#
_cell.length_a   1.000
_cell.length_b   1.000
_cell.length_c   1.000
_cell.angle_alpha   90.00
_cell.angle_beta   90.00
_cell.angle_gamma   90.00
#
_symmetry.space_group_name_H-M   'P 1'
#
loop_
_entity.id
_entity.type
_entity.pdbx_description
1 polymer ?
#
loop_
_entity_poly.entity_id
_entity_poly.type
_entity_poly.pdbx_seq_one_letter_code
_entity_poly.pdbx_strand_id
1 'polypeptide(L)'
;NGVYPWLLYDMLPYPVDYAPYTWEHVLTQCQLLFFSALAFALLKQFKLYPPELPSVNLDAEWTYRWLLPRVARRGLAVLSGVVAPIRDTSVSVMAGITGLAMRWHGPSGIFARDPVISMASLAIVVVFAFVLVVHLIRGA
;
A
#
# COMPACT_ATOMS: atom_id res chain seq x y z
N ASN A 1 29.07 -8.07 0.49
CA ASN A 1 30.20 -7.21 0.08
C ASN A 1 29.67 -5.86 -0.31
N GLY A 2 29.93 -4.82 0.49
CA GLY A 2 29.60 -3.44 0.11
C GLY A 2 30.66 -2.88 -0.83
N VAL A 3 30.25 -2.19 -1.89
CA VAL A 3 31.15 -1.43 -2.75
C VAL A 3 31.32 -0.02 -2.15
N TYR A 4 32.57 0.35 -1.90
CA TYR A 4 33.06 1.67 -1.44
C TYR A 4 32.48 2.20 -0.10
N PRO A 5 32.83 1.61 1.07
CA PRO A 5 32.26 1.95 2.37
C PRO A 5 32.66 3.33 2.93
N TRP A 6 33.74 3.97 2.44
CA TRP A 6 34.13 5.31 2.89
C TRP A 6 32.98 6.32 2.74
N LEU A 7 32.15 6.19 1.69
CA LEU A 7 31.05 7.11 1.40
C LEU A 7 30.02 7.20 2.54
N LEU A 8 29.90 6.16 3.37
CA LEU A 8 29.07 6.17 4.57
C LEU A 8 29.83 6.70 5.79
N TYR A 9 31.14 6.43 5.89
CA TYR A 9 31.99 6.94 6.96
C TYR A 9 32.24 8.46 6.85
N ASP A 10 32.33 9.01 5.63
CA ASP A 10 32.44 10.44 5.35
C ASP A 10 31.19 11.24 5.77
N MET A 11 30.06 10.56 6.00
CA MET A 11 28.80 11.17 6.47
C MET A 11 28.62 11.11 8.00
N LEU A 12 29.53 10.45 8.73
CA LEU A 12 29.46 10.38 10.19
C LEU A 12 30.09 11.63 10.83
N PRO A 13 29.51 12.17 11.92
CA PRO A 13 29.99 13.41 12.55
C PRO A 13 31.31 13.25 13.33
N TYR A 14 31.91 12.05 13.34
CA TYR A 14 33.19 11.75 13.96
C TYR A 14 34.02 10.87 13.01
N PRO A 15 35.35 11.07 12.92
CA PRO A 15 36.21 10.29 12.03
C PRO A 15 36.27 8.81 12.46
N VAL A 16 36.11 7.90 11.50
CA VAL A 16 36.16 6.45 11.72
C VAL A 16 37.36 5.87 10.96
N ASP A 17 38.47 5.68 11.67
CA ASP A 17 39.62 4.93 11.14
C ASP A 17 39.35 3.43 11.30
N TYR A 18 38.88 2.79 10.23
CA TYR A 18 38.52 1.37 10.21
C TYR A 18 39.22 0.64 9.05
N ALA A 19 40.21 -0.19 9.40
CA ALA A 19 40.95 -1.03 8.47
C ALA A 19 40.40 -2.48 8.48
N PRO A 20 39.43 -2.84 7.60
CA PRO A 20 38.74 -4.15 7.64
C PRO A 20 39.63 -5.36 7.35
N TYR A 21 40.81 -5.17 6.77
CA TYR A 21 41.69 -6.23 6.28
C TYR A 21 43.13 -6.03 6.75
N THR A 22 43.35 -5.91 8.06
CA THR A 22 44.72 -6.00 8.62
C THR A 22 45.28 -7.41 8.45
N TRP A 23 46.61 -7.53 8.40
CA TRP A 23 47.31 -8.82 8.30
C TRP A 23 46.87 -9.82 9.38
N GLU A 24 46.69 -9.36 10.62
CA GLU A 24 46.30 -10.19 11.76
C GLU A 24 44.89 -10.78 11.61
N HIS A 25 43.91 -9.97 11.18
CA HIS A 25 42.54 -10.42 10.93
C HIS A 25 42.49 -11.49 9.84
N VAL A 26 43.24 -11.31 8.74
CA VAL A 26 43.28 -12.28 7.64
C VAL A 26 44.00 -13.56 8.06
N LEU A 27 45.16 -13.44 8.72
CA LEU A 27 45.97 -14.58 9.15
C LEU A 27 45.22 -15.47 10.15
N THR A 28 44.55 -14.87 11.15
CA THR A 28 43.77 -15.60 12.15
C THR A 28 42.54 -16.29 11.54
N GLN A 29 41.83 -15.64 10.60
CA GLN A 29 40.74 -16.29 9.86
C GLN A 29 41.25 -17.47 9.01
N CYS A 30 42.38 -17.32 8.32
CA CYS A 30 43.00 -18.42 7.58
C CYS A 30 43.42 -19.58 8.49
N GLN A 31 43.97 -19.31 9.68
CA GLN A 31 44.29 -20.34 10.68
C GLN A 31 43.04 -21.09 11.15
N LEU A 32 41.98 -20.37 11.52
CA LEU A 32 40.71 -20.97 11.96
C LEU A 32 40.09 -21.87 10.88
N LEU A 33 40.08 -21.40 9.63
CA LEU A 33 39.58 -22.19 8.49
C LEU A 33 40.45 -23.43 8.22
N PHE A 34 41.78 -23.29 8.26
CA PHE A 34 42.72 -24.40 8.06
C PHE A 34 42.57 -25.47 9.15
N PHE A 35 42.57 -25.10 10.43
CA PHE A 35 42.42 -26.06 11.53
C PHE A 35 41.02 -26.69 11.57
N SER A 36 39.96 -25.95 11.19
CA SER A 36 38.61 -26.52 11.04
C SER A 36 38.57 -27.57 9.93
N ALA A 37 39.10 -27.25 8.75
CA ALA A 37 39.18 -28.18 7.62
C ALA A 37 40.03 -29.42 7.96
N LEU A 38 41.15 -29.24 8.66
CA LEU A 38 42.00 -30.33 9.14
C LEU A 38 41.25 -31.23 10.14
N ALA A 39 40.50 -30.66 11.09
CA ALA A 39 39.70 -31.43 12.04
C ALA A 39 38.63 -32.29 11.33
N PHE A 40 37.89 -31.72 10.36
CA PHE A 40 36.93 -32.48 9.56
C PHE A 40 37.60 -33.55 8.69
N ALA A 41 38.76 -33.26 8.10
CA ALA A 41 39.53 -34.24 7.32
C ALA A 41 39.99 -35.41 8.19
N LEU A 42 40.48 -35.16 9.41
CA LEU A 42 40.89 -36.19 10.36
C LEU A 42 39.68 -37.02 10.85
N LEU A 43 38.54 -36.38 11.20
CA LEU A 43 37.32 -37.09 11.58
C LEU A 43 36.82 -38.04 10.47
N LYS A 44 36.93 -37.63 9.21
CA LYS A 44 36.61 -38.45 8.03
C LYS A 44 37.63 -39.58 7.83
N GLN A 45 38.92 -39.30 7.97
CA GLN A 45 39.99 -40.30 7.85
C GLN A 45 39.91 -41.40 8.93
N PHE A 46 39.59 -41.03 10.17
CA PHE A 46 39.39 -41.96 11.28
C PHE A 46 38.00 -42.62 11.30
N LYS A 47 37.13 -42.32 10.31
CA LYS A 47 35.74 -42.84 10.22
C LYS A 47 34.87 -42.55 11.45
N LEU A 48 35.20 -41.50 12.21
CA LEU A 48 34.43 -41.06 13.38
C LEU A 48 33.28 -40.10 12.99
N TYR A 49 33.23 -39.68 11.72
CA TYR A 49 32.20 -38.79 11.21
C TYR A 49 30.82 -39.49 11.12
N PRO A 50 29.75 -38.92 11.72
CA PRO A 50 28.41 -39.53 11.66
C PRO A 50 27.82 -39.50 10.25
N PRO A 51 26.85 -40.39 9.93
CA PRO A 51 26.22 -40.41 8.61
C PRO A 51 25.46 -39.11 8.32
N GLU A 52 25.53 -38.65 7.08
CA GLU A 52 24.87 -37.44 6.61
C GLU A 52 23.36 -37.66 6.50
N LEU A 53 22.56 -37.00 7.35
CA LEU A 53 21.10 -36.98 7.20
C LEU A 53 20.72 -35.98 6.09
N PRO A 54 19.93 -36.38 5.07
CA PRO A 54 19.48 -35.46 4.04
C PRO A 54 18.49 -34.44 4.62
N SER A 55 18.93 -33.17 4.72
CA SER A 55 18.14 -32.06 5.26
C SER A 55 18.16 -30.88 4.30
N VAL A 56 17.01 -30.27 4.08
CA VAL A 56 16.86 -29.08 3.22
C VAL A 56 16.84 -27.84 4.10
N ASN A 57 17.98 -27.15 4.19
CA ASN A 57 18.04 -25.87 4.89
C ASN A 57 17.32 -24.79 4.07
N LEU A 58 16.31 -24.14 4.65
CA LEU A 58 15.44 -23.18 3.98
C LEU A 58 15.78 -21.76 4.45
N ASP A 59 16.69 -21.10 3.74
CA ASP A 59 17.17 -19.77 4.09
C ASP A 59 16.11 -18.66 3.89
N ALA A 60 16.28 -17.52 4.59
CA ALA A 60 15.42 -16.35 4.52
C ALA A 60 15.27 -15.78 3.09
N GLU A 61 16.28 -15.97 2.24
CA GLU A 61 16.20 -15.70 0.80
C GLU A 61 14.99 -16.37 0.13
N TRP A 62 14.63 -17.60 0.50
CA TRP A 62 13.46 -18.29 -0.05
C TRP A 62 12.15 -17.62 0.38
N THR A 63 12.05 -17.23 1.66
CA THR A 63 10.88 -16.55 2.20
C THR A 63 10.63 -15.23 1.47
N TYR A 64 11.69 -14.43 1.25
CA TYR A 64 11.61 -13.16 0.52
C TYR A 64 11.40 -13.35 -1.00
N ARG A 65 12.28 -14.11 -1.68
CA ARG A 65 12.27 -14.22 -3.15
C ARG A 65 11.16 -15.13 -3.69
N TRP A 66 10.74 -16.15 -2.93
CA TRP A 66 9.81 -17.17 -3.40
C TRP A 66 8.42 -17.06 -2.76
N LEU A 67 8.33 -17.07 -1.43
CA LEU A 67 7.04 -17.13 -0.72
C LEU A 67 6.30 -15.79 -0.77
N LEU A 68 6.94 -14.70 -0.33
CA LEU A 68 6.34 -13.37 -0.20
C LEU A 68 5.64 -12.90 -1.50
N PRO A 69 6.28 -12.89 -2.69
CA PRO A 69 5.62 -12.45 -3.94
C PRO A 69 4.56 -13.45 -4.47
N ARG A 70 4.45 -14.66 -3.93
CA ARG A 70 3.35 -15.61 -4.25
C ARG A 70 2.15 -15.36 -3.35
N VAL A 71 2.38 -15.17 -2.04
CA VAL A 71 1.34 -14.83 -1.07
C VAL A 71 0.76 -13.45 -1.38
N ALA A 72 1.61 -12.43 -1.60
CA ALA A 72 1.16 -11.07 -1.90
C ALA A 72 0.31 -10.97 -3.17
N ARG A 73 0.71 -11.65 -4.26
CA ARG A 73 -0.09 -11.67 -5.50
C ARG A 73 -1.44 -12.37 -5.32
N ARG A 74 -1.50 -13.47 -4.56
CA ARG A 74 -2.76 -14.15 -4.23
C ARG A 74 -3.67 -13.27 -3.36
N GLY A 75 -3.12 -12.67 -2.30
CA GLY A 75 -3.85 -11.76 -1.42
C GLY A 75 -4.42 -10.54 -2.18
N LEU A 76 -3.60 -9.91 -3.03
CA LEU A 76 -4.03 -8.78 -3.84
C LEU A 76 -5.10 -9.16 -4.88
N ALA A 77 -5.03 -10.35 -5.47
CA ALA A 77 -6.05 -10.86 -6.40
C ALA A 77 -7.38 -11.19 -5.71
N VAL A 78 -7.35 -11.71 -4.48
CA VAL A 78 -8.57 -11.90 -3.67
C VAL A 78 -9.16 -10.53 -3.26
N LEU A 79 -8.31 -9.60 -2.81
CA LEU A 79 -8.72 -8.25 -2.44
C LEU A 79 -9.36 -7.50 -3.62
N SER A 80 -8.74 -7.53 -4.80
CA SER A 80 -9.28 -6.88 -5.99
C SER A 80 -10.57 -7.53 -6.48
N GLY A 81 -10.69 -8.87 -6.38
CA GLY A 81 -11.92 -9.59 -6.69
C GLY A 81 -13.12 -9.20 -5.82
N VAL A 82 -12.89 -8.75 -4.57
CA VAL A 82 -13.93 -8.22 -3.68
C VAL A 82 -14.15 -6.71 -3.87
N VAL A 83 -13.08 -5.93 -3.96
CA VAL A 83 -13.16 -4.45 -3.96
C VAL A 83 -13.57 -3.90 -5.33
N ALA A 84 -13.18 -4.51 -6.45
CA ALA A 84 -13.55 -4.04 -7.78
C ALA A 84 -15.08 -4.02 -8.02
N PRO A 85 -15.85 -5.11 -7.81
CA PRO A 85 -17.30 -5.05 -8.03
C PRO A 85 -18.01 -4.07 -7.09
N ILE A 86 -17.53 -3.90 -5.84
CA ILE A 86 -18.08 -2.90 -4.91
C ILE A 86 -17.83 -1.48 -5.44
N ARG A 87 -16.60 -1.17 -5.88
CA ARG A 87 -16.23 0.10 -6.50
C ARG A 87 -17.06 0.35 -7.76
N ASP A 88 -17.15 -0.62 -8.65
CA ASP A 88 -17.77 -0.45 -9.97
C ASP A 88 -19.30 -0.37 -9.88
N THR A 89 -19.90 -1.05 -8.90
CA THR A 89 -21.31 -0.83 -8.51
C THR A 89 -21.51 0.56 -7.91
N SER A 90 -20.59 1.03 -7.05
CA SER A 90 -20.68 2.38 -6.48
C SER A 90 -20.58 3.47 -7.56
N VAL A 91 -19.65 3.30 -8.51
CA VAL A 91 -19.47 4.20 -9.66
C VAL A 91 -20.66 4.14 -10.60
N SER A 92 -21.24 2.96 -10.88
CA SER A 92 -22.42 2.86 -11.77
C SER A 92 -23.69 3.42 -11.12
N VAL A 93 -23.87 3.27 -9.81
CA VAL A 93 -24.94 3.95 -9.05
C VAL A 93 -24.75 5.46 -9.04
N MET A 94 -23.54 5.96 -8.79
CA MET A 94 -23.24 7.40 -8.88
C MET A 94 -23.45 7.95 -10.30
N ALA A 95 -23.05 7.22 -11.34
CA ALA A 95 -23.28 7.59 -12.74
C ALA A 95 -24.77 7.53 -13.11
N GLY A 96 -25.53 6.58 -12.57
CA GLY A 96 -26.98 6.47 -12.74
C GLY A 96 -27.73 7.62 -12.08
N ILE A 97 -27.37 7.97 -10.84
CA ILE A 97 -27.93 9.14 -10.13
C ILE A 97 -27.54 10.44 -10.84
N THR A 98 -26.29 10.57 -11.30
CA THR A 98 -25.82 11.74 -12.05
C THR A 98 -26.54 11.85 -13.40
N GLY A 99 -26.71 10.75 -14.12
CA GLY A 99 -27.46 10.71 -15.38
C GLY A 99 -28.95 10.99 -15.20
N LEU A 100 -29.55 10.57 -14.09
CA LEU A 100 -30.92 10.95 -13.72
C LEU A 100 -30.98 12.45 -13.38
N ALA A 101 -30.07 12.97 -12.55
CA ALA A 101 -30.00 14.39 -12.23
C ALA A 101 -29.79 15.25 -13.48
N MET A 102 -28.96 14.83 -14.43
CA MET A 102 -28.76 15.49 -15.73
C MET A 102 -30.01 15.47 -16.63
N ARG A 103 -30.94 14.52 -16.47
CA ARG A 103 -32.25 14.58 -17.16
C ARG A 103 -33.18 15.67 -16.60
N TRP A 104 -32.99 16.09 -15.34
CA TRP A 104 -33.78 17.16 -14.70
C TRP A 104 -33.06 18.53 -14.73
N HIS A 105 -31.73 18.56 -14.59
CA HIS A 105 -30.88 19.75 -14.45
C HIS A 105 -29.84 19.95 -15.57
N GLY A 106 -29.86 19.17 -16.64
CA GLY A 106 -28.95 19.35 -17.76
C GLY A 106 -29.16 20.68 -18.52
N PRO A 107 -28.21 21.13 -19.37
CA PRO A 107 -28.28 22.41 -20.10
C PRO A 107 -29.46 22.56 -21.09
N SER A 108 -30.29 21.53 -21.24
CA SER A 108 -31.49 21.51 -22.07
C SER A 108 -32.70 20.93 -21.31
N GLY A 109 -32.62 20.88 -19.98
CA GLY A 109 -33.70 20.44 -19.10
C GLY A 109 -34.86 21.43 -19.04
N ILE A 110 -35.95 21.05 -18.37
CA ILE A 110 -37.21 21.83 -18.38
C ILE A 110 -37.02 23.23 -17.73
N PHE A 111 -36.07 23.38 -16.81
CA PHE A 111 -35.66 24.67 -16.22
C PHE A 111 -34.80 25.56 -17.13
N ALA A 112 -34.30 25.07 -18.27
CA ALA A 112 -33.51 25.83 -19.23
C ALA A 112 -34.36 26.61 -20.25
N ARG A 113 -35.70 26.53 -20.16
CA ARG A 113 -36.60 27.52 -20.75
C ARG A 113 -36.93 28.56 -19.69
N ASP A 114 -36.54 29.81 -19.95
CA ASP A 114 -36.60 30.92 -18.99
C ASP A 114 -37.95 31.02 -18.26
N PRO A 115 -38.02 30.66 -16.96
CA PRO A 115 -39.13 31.07 -16.15
C PRO A 115 -38.95 32.57 -15.86
N VAL A 116 -39.74 33.40 -16.54
CA VAL A 116 -39.89 34.85 -16.27
C VAL A 116 -40.30 35.13 -14.80
N ILE A 117 -40.64 34.07 -14.06
CA ILE A 117 -41.00 34.01 -12.65
C ILE A 117 -39.88 33.22 -11.92
N SER A 118 -38.83 33.91 -11.47
CA SER A 118 -37.78 33.33 -10.63
C SER A 118 -38.36 32.68 -9.35
N MET A 119 -37.75 31.62 -8.82
CA MET A 119 -38.26 30.95 -7.61
C MET A 119 -38.41 31.89 -6.40
N ALA A 120 -37.68 33.00 -6.36
CA ALA A 120 -37.86 34.06 -5.37
C ALA A 120 -39.26 34.68 -5.40
N SER A 121 -39.85 34.93 -6.58
CA SER A 121 -41.21 35.50 -6.66
C SER A 121 -42.30 34.49 -6.32
N LEU A 122 -42.11 33.20 -6.63
CA LEU A 122 -42.99 32.14 -6.11
C LEU A 122 -42.93 32.04 -4.58
N ALA A 123 -41.74 32.11 -3.98
CA ALA A 123 -41.60 32.14 -2.52
C ALA A 123 -42.29 33.36 -1.91
N ILE A 124 -42.14 34.54 -2.51
CA ILE A 124 -42.84 35.78 -2.09
C ILE A 124 -44.36 35.60 -2.17
N VAL A 125 -44.91 35.07 -3.27
CA VAL A 125 -46.36 34.85 -3.42
C VAL A 125 -46.91 33.87 -2.38
N VAL A 126 -46.19 32.76 -2.11
CA VAL A 126 -46.59 31.78 -1.08
C VAL A 126 -46.57 32.41 0.32
N VAL A 127 -45.53 33.18 0.67
CA VAL A 127 -45.47 33.90 1.95
C VAL A 127 -46.58 34.95 2.06
N PHE A 128 -46.86 35.70 0.99
CA PHE A 128 -47.90 36.72 1.00
C PHE A 128 -49.30 36.12 1.16
N ALA A 129 -49.59 35.02 0.45
CA ALA A 129 -50.85 34.28 0.60
C ALA A 129 -51.01 33.70 2.02
N PHE A 130 -49.94 33.14 2.59
CA PHE A 130 -49.94 32.64 3.98
C PHE A 130 -50.21 33.75 5.00
N VAL A 131 -49.54 34.90 4.87
CA VAL A 131 -49.77 36.07 5.73
C VAL A 131 -51.21 36.58 5.62
N LEU A 132 -51.78 36.63 4.41
CA LEU A 132 -53.16 37.06 4.18
C LEU A 132 -54.16 36.12 4.86
N VAL A 133 -53.98 34.79 4.75
CA VAL A 133 -54.80 33.79 5.46
C VAL A 133 -54.67 33.92 6.98
N VAL A 134 -53.45 34.07 7.51
CA VAL A 134 -53.21 34.26 8.96
C VAL A 134 -53.81 35.57 9.47
N HIS A 135 -53.86 36.63 8.65
CA HIS A 135 -54.52 37.89 8.99
C HIS A 135 -56.05 37.75 8.96
N LEU A 136 -56.61 37.09 7.95
CA LEU A 136 -58.05 36.84 7.84
C LEU A 136 -58.60 36.04 9.05
N ILE A 137 -57.86 35.05 9.52
CA ILE A 137 -58.19 34.23 10.71
C ILE A 137 -58.04 35.01 12.03
N ARG A 138 -57.37 36.17 12.03
CA ARG A 138 -57.19 37.06 13.19
C ARG A 138 -58.02 38.34 13.14
N GLY A 139 -58.74 38.58 12.05
CA GLY A 139 -59.61 39.73 11.82
C GLY A 139 -61.10 39.41 11.91
N ALA A 140 -61.45 38.25 12.49
CA ALA A 140 -62.80 37.73 12.69
C ALA A 140 -62.92 37.15 14.11
#